data_AF-A0A2V7TNW7-F1
#
_entry.id   AF-A0A2V7TNW7-F1
#
_cell.length_a   1.000
_cell.length_b   1.000
_cell.length_c   1.000
_cell.angle_alpha   90.00
_cell.angle_beta   90.00
_cell.angle_gamma   90.00
#
_symmetry.space_group_name_H-M   'P 1'
#
loop_
_entity.id
_entity.type
_entity.pdbx_description
1 polymer ?
#
loop_
_entity_poly.entity_id
_entity_poly.type
_entity_poly.pdbx_seq_one_letter_code
_entity_poly.pdbx_strand_id
1 'polypeptide(L)'
;MFYMNRGQFLAVPVETRPEFRAGMPKVLFAGRYRQAQFVDSPPYDVAPDGQHFLMVLEGQDFPDPQVVYVPDWFEELKTRVPGGTGRWP
;
A
#
# COMPACT_ATOMS: atom_id res chain seq x y z
N MET A 1 -9.31 -16.25 -5.98
CA MET A 1 -9.35 -15.77 -4.58
C MET A 1 -7.93 -15.53 -4.10
N PHE A 2 -7.70 -14.54 -3.23
CA PHE A 2 -6.38 -14.22 -2.68
C PHE A 2 -6.43 -14.15 -1.16
N TYR A 3 -5.35 -14.55 -0.49
CA TYR A 3 -5.22 -14.45 0.97
C TYR A 3 -3.76 -14.45 1.42
N MET A 4 -3.51 -13.97 2.65
CA MET A 4 -2.22 -14.14 3.31
C MET A 4 -2.25 -15.25 4.35
N ASN A 5 -1.13 -15.96 4.46
CA ASN A 5 -0.88 -16.95 5.50
C ASN A 5 0.61 -16.96 5.85
N ARG A 6 0.97 -16.68 7.11
CA ARG A 6 2.35 -16.79 7.64
C ARG A 6 3.42 -16.16 6.74
N GLY A 7 3.21 -14.91 6.33
CA GLY A 7 4.15 -14.16 5.48
C GLY A 7 4.16 -14.60 4.01
N GLN A 8 3.22 -15.43 3.58
CA GLN A 8 3.01 -15.77 2.18
C GLN A 8 1.72 -15.14 1.67
N PHE A 9 1.76 -14.59 0.46
CA PHE A 9 0.59 -14.17 -0.29
C PHE A 9 0.24 -15.25 -1.32
N LEU A 10 -0.97 -15.77 -1.26
CA LEU A 10 -1.40 -16.93 -2.03
C LEU A 10 -2.60 -16.59 -2.93
N ALA A 11 -2.63 -17.21 -4.10
CA ALA A 11 -3.77 -17.25 -4.99
C ALA A 11 -4.39 -18.64 -5.02
N VAL A 12 -5.71 -18.70 -4.93
CA VAL A 12 -6.51 -19.91 -5.10
C VAL A 12 -7.31 -19.78 -6.39
N PRO A 13 -7.09 -20.66 -7.39
CA PRO A 13 -7.98 -20.77 -8.54
C PRO A 13 -9.39 -21.13 -8.06
N VAL A 14 -10.40 -20.45 -8.56
CA VAL A 14 -11.80 -20.71 -8.19
C VAL A 14 -12.61 -20.91 -9.46
N GLU A 15 -13.28 -22.05 -9.55
CA GLU A 15 -14.35 -22.30 -10.51
C GLU A 15 -15.67 -22.01 -9.79
N THR A 16 -16.57 -21.27 -10.44
CA THR A 16 -17.88 -20.91 -9.87
C THR A 16 -19.04 -21.64 -10.54
N ARG A 17 -18.77 -22.42 -11.60
CA ARG A 17 -19.77 -23.15 -12.38
C ARG A 17 -19.22 -24.48 -12.89
N PRO A 18 -20.06 -25.54 -12.97
CA PRO A 18 -21.47 -25.59 -12.56
C PRO A 18 -21.68 -25.54 -11.04
N GLU A 19 -20.62 -25.83 -10.29
CA GLU A 19 -20.57 -25.75 -8.83
C GLU A 19 -19.29 -25.01 -8.42
N PHE A 20 -19.25 -24.53 -7.17
CA PHE A 20 -18.07 -23.89 -6.64
C PHE A 20 -16.97 -24.94 -6.39
N ARG A 21 -15.77 -24.71 -6.93
CA ARG A 21 -14.57 -25.51 -6.63
C ARG A 21 -13.38 -24.60 -6.39
N ALA A 22 -12.69 -24.82 -5.28
CA ALA A 22 -11.40 -24.19 -4.99
C ALA A 22 -10.26 -25.13 -5.39
N GLY A 23 -9.31 -24.62 -6.18
CA GLY A 23 -8.11 -25.33 -6.57
C GLY A 23 -7.03 -25.34 -5.49
N MET A 24 -5.86 -25.88 -5.83
CA MET A 24 -4.71 -25.86 -4.95
C MET A 24 -4.13 -24.43 -4.82
N PRO A 25 -3.92 -23.91 -3.58
CA PRO A 25 -3.30 -22.61 -3.39
C PRO A 25 -1.89 -22.55 -3.99
N LYS A 26 -1.57 -21.43 -4.63
CA LYS A 26 -0.26 -21.13 -5.21
C LYS A 26 0.32 -19.91 -4.53
N VAL A 27 1.57 -20.01 -4.09
CA VAL A 27 2.31 -18.86 -3.54
C VAL A 27 2.64 -17.90 -4.69
N LEU A 28 2.28 -16.64 -4.55
CA LEU A 28 2.70 -15.57 -5.46
C LEU A 28 3.91 -14.82 -4.90
N PHE A 29 3.88 -14.50 -3.60
CA PHE A 29 4.93 -13.75 -2.92
C PHE A 29 5.18 -14.32 -1.52
N ALA A 30 6.41 -14.15 -1.02
CA ALA A 30 6.78 -14.50 0.34
C ALA A 30 7.69 -13.41 0.92
N GLY A 31 7.50 -13.09 2.20
CA GLY A 31 8.26 -12.03 2.85
C GLY A 31 7.80 -11.76 4.28
N ARG A 32 8.45 -10.78 4.90
CA ARG A 32 8.05 -10.26 6.21
C ARG A 32 6.92 -9.26 6.00
N TYR A 33 5.70 -9.78 5.88
CA TYR A 33 4.49 -8.96 5.73
C TYR A 33 3.77 -8.82 7.06
N ARG A 34 3.20 -7.62 7.28
CA ARG A 34 2.34 -7.35 8.42
C ARG A 34 1.19 -8.35 8.42
N GLN A 35 0.90 -8.96 9.56
CA GLN A 35 -0.24 -9.86 9.71
C GLN A 35 -1.53 -9.08 9.95
N ALA A 36 -2.67 -9.64 9.52
CA ALA A 36 -3.97 -9.04 9.74
C ALA A 36 -4.27 -8.99 11.25
N GLN A 37 -4.62 -7.80 11.76
CA GLN A 37 -5.05 -7.65 13.16
C GLN A 37 -6.53 -8.02 13.32
N PHE A 38 -7.33 -7.80 12.27
CA PHE A 38 -8.75 -8.12 12.20
C PHE A 38 -9.07 -8.80 10.87
N VAL A 39 -10.11 -9.63 10.83
CA VAL A 39 -10.47 -10.46 9.67
C VAL A 39 -10.93 -9.61 8.48
N ASP A 40 -11.58 -8.49 8.76
CA ASP A 40 -12.13 -7.51 7.82
C ASP A 40 -11.13 -6.41 7.41
N SER A 41 -9.91 -6.44 7.95
CA SER A 41 -8.84 -5.50 7.61
C SER A 41 -7.59 -6.26 7.15
N PRO A 42 -7.62 -6.88 5.96
CA PRO A 42 -6.45 -7.51 5.39
C PRO A 42 -5.34 -6.47 5.14
N PRO A 43 -4.07 -6.74 5.48
CA PRO A 43 -2.95 -5.83 5.24
C PRO A 43 -2.44 -5.92 3.79
N TYR A 44 -3.38 -6.08 2.85
CA TYR A 44 -3.15 -6.08 1.42
C TYR A 44 -4.38 -5.56 0.67
N ASP A 45 -4.15 -5.14 -0.56
CA ASP A 45 -5.20 -4.87 -1.54
C ASP A 45 -4.83 -5.47 -2.89
N VAL A 46 -5.84 -5.79 -3.70
CA VAL A 46 -5.68 -6.38 -5.04
C VAL A 46 -6.43 -5.50 -6.03
N ALA A 47 -5.73 -5.01 -7.05
CA ALA A 47 -6.36 -4.21 -8.09
C ALA A 47 -7.45 -5.02 -8.82
N PRO A 48 -8.47 -4.36 -9.41
CA PRO A 48 -9.56 -5.06 -10.10
C PRO A 48 -9.11 -5.99 -11.24
N ASP A 49 -7.93 -5.76 -11.81
CA ASP A 49 -7.32 -6.60 -12.84
C ASP A 49 -6.71 -7.91 -12.32
N GLY A 50 -6.56 -8.06 -11.00
CA GLY A 50 -5.95 -9.22 -10.36
C GLY A 50 -4.45 -9.38 -10.63
N GLN A 51 -3.79 -8.36 -11.17
CA GLN A 51 -2.37 -8.38 -11.57
C GLN A 51 -1.50 -7.46 -10.73
N HIS A 52 -2.09 -6.43 -10.12
CA HIS A 52 -1.39 -5.50 -9.23
C HIS A 52 -1.79 -5.72 -7.77
N PHE A 53 -0.80 -5.71 -6.88
CA PHE A 53 -0.97 -6.06 -5.46
C PHE A 53 -0.28 -5.00 -4.59
N LEU A 54 -0.96 -4.55 -3.54
CA LEU A 54 -0.36 -3.76 -2.46
C LEU A 54 -0.27 -4.65 -1.22
N MET A 55 0.90 -4.69 -0.57
CA MET A 55 1.13 -5.48 0.66
C MET A 55 1.89 -4.63 1.66
N VAL A 56 1.48 -4.68 2.93
CA VAL A 56 2.16 -3.95 4.01
C VAL A 56 3.30 -4.79 4.55
N LEU A 57 4.51 -4.26 4.52
CA LEU A 57 5.69 -4.92 5.09
C LEU A 57 5.70 -4.80 6.62
N GLU A 58 6.16 -5.86 7.28
CA GLU A 58 6.41 -5.88 8.71
C GLU A 58 7.80 -5.32 8.98
N GLY A 59 7.88 -4.22 9.73
CA GLY A 59 9.14 -3.67 10.23
C GLY A 59 10.21 -3.57 9.16
N GLN A 60 10.04 -2.66 8.20
CA GLN A 60 11.22 -2.09 7.58
C GLN A 60 11.77 -1.06 8.54
N ASP A 61 13.07 -1.13 8.78
CA ASP A 61 13.90 0.04 9.08
C ASP A 61 13.74 1.00 7.89
N PHE A 62 12.56 1.60 7.74
CA PHE A 62 12.48 2.82 7.00
C PHE A 62 13.45 3.74 7.72
N PRO A 63 14.45 4.32 7.04
CA PRO A 63 15.24 5.35 7.67
C PRO A 63 14.25 6.33 8.29
N ASP A 64 14.51 6.73 9.53
CA ASP A 64 13.65 7.66 10.27
C ASP A 64 13.13 8.70 9.29
N PRO A 65 11.80 8.86 9.15
CA PRO A 65 11.24 9.72 8.12
C PRO A 65 11.96 11.06 8.21
N GLN A 66 12.65 11.44 7.12
CA GLN A 66 13.39 12.69 7.11
C GLN A 66 12.36 13.82 7.14
N VAL A 67 12.07 14.30 8.34
CA VAL A 67 11.21 15.47 8.54
C VAL A 67 12.06 16.69 8.23
N VAL A 68 11.85 17.27 7.05
CA VAL A 68 12.44 18.55 6.70
C VAL A 68 11.53 19.64 7.25
N TYR A 69 11.95 20.28 8.35
CA TYR A 69 11.31 21.48 8.86
C TYR A 69 11.93 22.72 8.22
N VAL A 70 11.11 23.50 7.50
CA VAL A 70 11.51 24.79 6.92
C VAL A 70 10.77 25.88 7.69
N PRO A 71 11.39 26.53 8.69
CA PRO A 71 10.79 27.69 9.31
C PRO A 71 10.64 28.80 8.28
N ASP A 72 9.58 29.61 8.42
CA ASP A 72 9.39 30.83 7.64
C ASP A 72 9.39 30.65 6.11
N TRP A 73 9.02 29.46 5.61
CA TRP A 73 9.00 29.13 4.17
C TRP A 73 8.23 30.16 3.33
N PHE A 74 7.20 30.77 3.91
CA PHE A 74 6.38 31.77 3.25
C PHE A 74 7.13 33.10 3.04
N GLU A 75 8.01 33.49 3.95
CA GLU A 75 8.85 34.69 3.81
C GLU A 75 10.00 34.45 2.82
N GLU A 76 10.57 33.24 2.81
CA GLU A 76 11.52 32.82 1.77
C GLU A 76 10.87 32.87 0.39
N LEU A 77 9.63 32.39 0.26
CA LEU A 77 8.88 32.41 -0.99
C LEU A 77 8.67 33.85 -1.51
N LYS A 78 8.23 34.78 -0.65
CA LYS A 78 8.05 36.19 -1.04
C LYS A 78 9.33 36.84 -1.54
N THR A 79 10.46 36.49 -0.93
CA THR A 79 11.78 37.03 -1.30
C THR A 79 12.27 36.47 -2.63
N ARG A 80 11.94 35.20 -2.93
CA ARG A 80 12.42 34.50 -4.13
C ARG A 80 11.53 34.66 -5.37
N VAL A 81 10.29 35.13 -5.21
CA VAL A 81 9.40 35.40 -6.35
C VAL A 81 9.24 36.91 -6.55
N PRO A 82 9.86 37.50 -7.59
CA PRO A 82 9.67 38.92 -7.91
C PRO A 82 8.23 39.15 -8.38
N GLY A 83 7.41 39.85 -7.59
CA GLY A 83 6.06 40.29 -7.98
C GLY A 83 4.88 39.56 -7.36
N GLY A 84 5.00 39.02 -6.14
CA GLY A 84 3.92 38.36 -5.39
C GLY A 84 2.76 39.27 -4.95
N THR A 85 2.10 39.95 -5.88
CA THR A 85 0.77 40.56 -5.72
C THR A 85 -0.27 39.71 -6.45
N GLY A 86 -0.37 38.44 -6.04
CA GLY A 86 -1.49 37.56 -6.41
C GLY A 86 -2.51 37.52 -5.27
N ARG A 87 -3.63 38.22 -5.43
CA ARG A 87 -4.81 38.08 -4.55
C ARG A 87 -5.31 36.64 -4.66
N TRP A 88 -5.31 35.90 -3.55
CA TRP A 88 -5.94 34.58 -3.47
C TRP A 88 -7.47 34.71 -3.58
N PRO A 89 -8.16 33.86 -4.37
CA PRO A 89 -9.61 33.70 -4.31
C PRO A 89 -10.07 33.01 -3.02
#